data_AF-A0A1R3KN33-F1
#
_entry.id   AF-A0A1R3KN33-F1
#
_cell.length_a   1.000
_cell.length_b   1.000
_cell.length_c   1.000
_cell.angle_alpha   90.00
_cell.angle_beta   90.00
_cell.angle_gamma   90.00
#
_symmetry.space_group_name_H-M   'P 1'
#
loop_
_entity.id
_entity.type
_entity.pdbx_description
1 polymer ?
#
loop_
_entity_poly.entity_id
_entity_poly.type
_entity_poly.pdbx_seq_one_letter_code
_entity_poly.pdbx_strand_id
1 'polypeptide(L)'
;MEDQQNNQPDLPEREELPEQTRKLINTLEKLLRVTYPVAPDQQGMEMANKPVVRQLAKLLIAHQFHTTIHGENDRQTIIRWLRLLPEELPGQQDLLRLLTQQRVLQPVLAYGIGSFSLPQLTHDTIEPEEENIILTNSMSTIIVMNDIKVLYMIEAKNIVQGQLAIRINTELPCSNPSYILTFQLGRPGIPLRMETVALPYDEPTDFTAILYNAKGAASISFKNHLQSVVQQYQPMIIIITDTRLRSTEAYQLASILRYPQVVTFEPMGHSGGIWLLSNLMTASLQQVIQTHDQMIVNFLRV
;
A
#
# COMPACT_ATOMS: atom_id res chain seq x y z
N MET A 1 13.59 -31.70 -33.12
CA MET A 1 12.63 -31.39 -32.05
C MET A 1 12.97 -32.33 -30.92
N GLU A 2 13.99 -31.97 -30.14
CA GLU A 2 14.37 -32.72 -28.95
C GLU A 2 13.41 -32.30 -27.84
N ASP A 3 12.81 -33.29 -27.19
CA ASP A 3 11.97 -33.13 -26.01
C ASP A 3 12.80 -32.42 -24.92
N GLN A 4 12.57 -31.12 -24.73
CA GLN A 4 12.90 -30.47 -23.47
C GLN A 4 11.99 -31.07 -22.39
N GLN A 5 12.34 -32.26 -21.93
CA GLN A 5 11.79 -32.82 -20.71
C GLN A 5 12.02 -31.79 -19.62
N ASN A 6 10.89 -31.23 -19.16
CA ASN A 6 10.80 -30.15 -18.21
C ASN A 6 11.38 -30.64 -16.88
N ASN A 7 12.68 -30.40 -16.66
CA ASN A 7 13.39 -30.66 -15.40
C ASN A 7 12.85 -29.69 -14.33
N GLN A 8 11.62 -29.92 -13.89
CA GLN A 8 11.09 -29.28 -12.70
C GLN A 8 11.83 -29.86 -11.48
N PRO A 9 12.37 -29.00 -10.60
CA PRO A 9 12.98 -29.48 -9.37
C PRO A 9 11.92 -30.19 -8.53
N ASP A 10 12.29 -31.33 -7.96
CA ASP A 10 11.49 -32.03 -6.95
C ASP A 10 11.45 -31.16 -5.68
N LEU A 11 10.32 -30.47 -5.49
CA LEU A 11 10.09 -29.51 -4.41
C LEU A 11 8.92 -30.02 -3.55
N PRO A 12 9.02 -29.94 -2.21
CA PRO A 12 7.96 -30.39 -1.31
C PRO A 12 6.68 -29.59 -1.50
N GLU A 13 5.55 -30.16 -1.10
CA GLU A 13 4.28 -29.44 -1.12
C GLU A 13 4.32 -28.24 -0.16
N ARG A 14 3.52 -27.21 -0.44
CA ARG A 14 3.56 -25.96 0.34
C ARG A 14 3.22 -26.24 1.80
N GLU A 15 2.26 -27.11 2.04
CA GLU A 15 1.71 -27.50 3.34
C GLU A 15 2.75 -28.18 4.24
N GLU A 16 3.77 -28.81 3.65
CA GLU A 16 4.86 -29.50 4.34
C GLU A 16 5.92 -28.51 4.85
N LEU A 17 5.92 -27.27 4.35
CA LEU A 17 6.91 -26.27 4.71
C LEU A 17 6.59 -25.59 6.05
N PRO A 18 7.63 -25.19 6.82
CA PRO A 18 7.45 -24.37 8.01
C PRO A 18 6.66 -23.10 7.72
N GLU A 19 5.86 -22.64 8.67
CA GLU A 19 4.98 -21.47 8.51
C GLU A 19 5.74 -20.22 8.02
N GLN A 20 6.95 -20.00 8.54
CA GLN A 20 7.79 -18.87 8.13
C GLN A 20 8.27 -18.99 6.67
N THR A 21 8.62 -20.19 6.22
CA THR A 21 8.97 -20.48 4.83
C THR A 21 7.77 -20.23 3.92
N ARG A 22 6.57 -20.68 4.31
CA ARG A 22 5.32 -20.40 3.58
C ARG A 22 5.03 -18.90 3.48
N LYS A 23 5.21 -18.13 4.56
CA LYS A 23 5.05 -16.66 4.56
C LYS A 23 6.04 -15.97 3.61
N LEU A 24 7.30 -16.40 3.61
CA LEU A 24 8.31 -15.89 2.68
C LEU A 24 7.94 -16.23 1.23
N ILE A 25 7.56 -17.48 0.95
CA ILE A 25 7.11 -17.90 -0.39
C ILE A 25 5.94 -17.04 -0.86
N ASN A 26 4.88 -16.90 -0.06
CA ASN A 26 3.72 -16.06 -0.41
C ASN A 26 4.13 -14.61 -0.73
N THR A 27 5.10 -14.06 0.02
CA THR A 27 5.65 -12.72 -0.24
C THR A 27 6.39 -12.66 -1.58
N LEU A 28 7.23 -13.66 -1.86
CA LEU A 28 8.01 -13.77 -3.10
C LEU A 28 7.13 -14.01 -4.32
N GLU A 29 6.08 -14.83 -4.22
CA GLU A 29 5.09 -15.04 -5.27
C GLU A 29 4.43 -13.72 -5.68
N LYS A 30 3.99 -12.91 -4.71
CA LYS A 30 3.38 -11.59 -4.96
C LYS A 30 4.39 -10.61 -5.55
N LEU A 31 5.62 -10.62 -5.05
CA LEU A 31 6.67 -9.69 -5.48
C LEU A 31 7.18 -10.01 -6.89
N LEU A 32 7.45 -11.28 -7.18
CA LEU A 32 8.05 -11.75 -8.43
C LEU A 32 7.01 -12.20 -9.48
N ARG A 33 5.74 -12.32 -9.10
CA ARG A 33 4.63 -12.85 -9.95
C ARG A 33 4.90 -14.28 -10.40
N VAL A 34 5.37 -15.11 -9.47
CA VAL A 34 5.66 -16.53 -9.67
C VAL A 34 4.74 -17.37 -8.79
N THR A 35 4.68 -18.68 -9.04
CA THR A 35 3.85 -19.58 -8.25
C THR A 35 4.66 -20.77 -7.77
N TYR A 36 4.77 -20.98 -6.47
CA TYR A 36 5.38 -22.17 -5.86
C TYR A 36 4.40 -23.35 -5.97
N PRO A 37 4.86 -24.56 -6.36
CA PRO A 37 6.27 -24.98 -6.54
C PRO A 37 6.84 -24.78 -7.95
N VAL A 38 6.09 -24.18 -8.87
CA VAL A 38 6.54 -24.00 -10.27
C VAL A 38 7.72 -23.01 -10.32
N ALA A 39 8.90 -23.53 -10.67
CA ALA A 39 10.07 -22.68 -10.88
C ALA A 39 9.81 -21.71 -12.05
N PRO A 40 10.10 -20.41 -11.89
CA PRO A 40 9.93 -19.48 -12.99
C PRO A 40 10.89 -19.82 -14.14
N ASP A 41 10.39 -19.66 -15.36
CA ASP A 41 11.25 -19.67 -16.53
C ASP A 41 12.25 -18.50 -16.44
N GLN A 42 13.46 -18.66 -16.99
CA GLN A 42 14.46 -17.59 -17.01
C GLN A 42 13.88 -16.33 -17.68
N GLN A 43 13.09 -16.52 -18.74
CA GLN A 43 12.36 -15.43 -19.39
C GLN A 43 11.27 -14.83 -18.51
N GLY A 44 10.58 -15.63 -17.68
CA GLY A 44 9.59 -15.15 -16.72
C GLY A 44 10.22 -14.28 -15.61
N MET A 45 11.41 -14.66 -15.14
CA MET A 45 12.22 -13.88 -14.20
C MET A 45 12.76 -12.58 -14.82
N GLU A 46 13.09 -12.58 -16.10
CA GLU A 46 13.48 -11.37 -16.84
C GLU A 46 12.28 -10.46 -17.13
N MET A 47 11.11 -11.04 -17.44
CA MET A 47 9.85 -10.32 -17.68
C MET A 47 9.15 -9.84 -16.41
N ALA A 48 9.61 -10.25 -15.22
CA ALA A 48 9.32 -9.58 -13.95
C ALA A 48 10.00 -8.18 -13.86
N ASN A 49 10.34 -7.59 -15.01
CA ASN A 49 10.29 -6.18 -15.41
C ASN A 49 11.00 -5.09 -14.60
N LYS A 50 11.63 -5.36 -13.45
CA LYS A 50 12.51 -4.39 -12.79
C LYS A 50 13.66 -5.10 -12.08
N PRO A 51 14.93 -4.83 -12.45
CA PRO A 51 16.11 -5.29 -11.68
C PRO A 51 15.99 -5.05 -10.17
N VAL A 52 15.28 -3.97 -9.81
CA VAL A 52 14.93 -3.60 -8.43
C VAL A 52 14.14 -4.70 -7.72
N VAL A 53 13.12 -5.29 -8.35
CA VAL A 53 12.25 -6.31 -7.72
C VAL A 53 13.04 -7.59 -7.44
N ARG A 54 13.89 -8.01 -8.39
CA ARG A 54 14.78 -9.17 -8.18
C ARG A 54 15.77 -8.91 -7.04
N GLN A 55 16.31 -7.70 -6.94
CA GLN A 55 17.18 -7.32 -5.83
C GLN A 55 16.43 -7.34 -4.49
N LEU A 56 15.19 -6.85 -4.44
CA LEU A 56 14.34 -6.90 -3.25
C LEU A 56 14.06 -8.34 -2.80
N ALA A 57 13.77 -9.24 -3.73
CA ALA A 57 13.59 -10.66 -3.43
C ALA A 57 14.86 -11.28 -2.81
N LYS A 58 16.04 -11.01 -3.39
CA LYS A 58 17.32 -11.48 -2.85
C LYS A 58 17.57 -10.94 -1.43
N LEU A 59 17.26 -9.67 -1.18
CA LEU A 59 17.40 -9.05 0.13
C LEU A 59 16.47 -9.67 1.17
N LEU A 60 15.22 -9.93 0.79
CA LEU A 60 14.24 -10.62 1.63
C LEU A 60 14.68 -12.03 2.01
N ILE A 61 15.14 -12.81 1.03
CA ILE A 61 15.62 -14.18 1.24
C ILE A 61 16.85 -14.17 2.15
N ALA A 62 17.84 -13.33 1.86
CA ALA A 62 19.05 -13.22 2.66
C ALA A 62 18.74 -12.77 4.09
N HIS A 63 17.89 -11.76 4.27
CA HIS A 63 17.45 -11.31 5.59
C HIS A 63 16.84 -12.45 6.38
N GLN A 64 15.87 -13.15 5.79
CA GLN A 64 15.20 -14.27 6.44
C GLN A 64 16.16 -15.41 6.79
N PHE A 65 17.16 -15.69 5.93
CA PHE A 65 18.18 -16.70 6.21
C PHE A 65 19.10 -16.31 7.38
N HIS A 66 19.37 -15.01 7.57
CA HIS A 66 20.25 -14.50 8.62
C HIS A 66 19.53 -14.23 9.95
N THR A 67 18.23 -13.92 9.93
CA THR A 67 17.47 -13.55 11.15
C THR A 67 16.71 -14.69 11.79
N THR A 68 16.57 -15.81 11.09
CA THR A 68 15.69 -16.90 11.53
C THR A 68 16.43 -18.24 11.47
N ILE A 69 16.19 -19.08 12.48
CA ILE A 69 16.73 -20.44 12.53
C ILE A 69 15.93 -21.30 11.55
N HIS A 70 16.37 -21.34 10.30
CA HIS A 70 15.83 -22.23 9.28
C HIS A 70 16.63 -23.53 9.23
N GLY A 71 15.95 -24.64 8.92
CA GLY A 71 16.66 -25.84 8.52
C GLY A 71 17.38 -25.60 7.19
N GLU A 72 18.54 -26.24 6.99
CA GLU A 72 19.27 -26.14 5.72
C GLU A 72 18.38 -26.56 4.54
N ASN A 73 17.47 -27.52 4.76
CA ASN A 73 16.49 -27.95 3.76
C ASN A 73 15.57 -26.82 3.29
N ASP A 74 15.07 -25.95 4.19
CA ASP A 74 14.17 -24.84 3.83
C ASP A 74 14.89 -23.83 2.93
N ARG A 75 16.16 -23.55 3.25
CA ARG A 75 17.00 -22.66 2.45
C ARG A 75 17.21 -23.23 1.04
N GLN A 76 17.55 -24.52 0.96
CA GLN A 76 17.74 -25.20 -0.31
C GLN A 76 16.46 -25.24 -1.14
N THR A 77 15.29 -25.42 -0.53
CA THR A 77 13.99 -25.38 -1.22
C THR A 77 13.78 -24.03 -1.91
N ILE A 78 13.98 -22.91 -1.22
CA ILE A 78 13.80 -21.56 -1.80
C ILE A 78 14.85 -21.28 -2.89
N ILE A 79 16.11 -21.62 -2.65
CA ILE A 79 17.20 -21.43 -3.61
C ILE A 79 16.93 -22.24 -4.89
N ARG A 80 16.54 -23.51 -4.77
CA ARG A 80 16.21 -24.39 -5.91
C ARG A 80 14.97 -23.90 -6.65
N TRP A 81 13.91 -23.51 -5.93
CA TRP A 81 12.68 -22.98 -6.53
C TRP A 81 12.95 -21.76 -7.40
N LEU A 82 13.71 -20.79 -6.88
CA LEU A 82 14.05 -19.56 -7.60
C LEU A 82 15.29 -19.68 -8.47
N ARG A 83 15.92 -20.87 -8.57
CA ARG A 83 17.15 -21.11 -9.32
C ARG A 83 18.25 -20.09 -9.01
N LEU A 84 18.37 -19.71 -7.74
CA LEU A 84 19.38 -18.78 -7.26
C LEU A 84 20.70 -19.53 -7.02
N LEU A 85 21.83 -18.84 -7.19
CA LEU A 85 23.10 -19.33 -6.68
C LEU A 85 23.32 -18.81 -5.25
N PRO A 86 23.89 -19.59 -4.33
CA PRO A 86 24.17 -19.12 -2.96
C PRO A 86 25.00 -17.83 -2.92
N GLU A 87 25.90 -17.64 -3.88
CA GLU A 87 26.78 -16.47 -4.00
C GLU A 87 26.03 -15.21 -4.46
N GLU A 88 24.83 -15.35 -5.03
CA GLU A 88 23.99 -14.22 -5.40
C GLU A 88 23.30 -13.56 -4.19
N LEU A 89 23.25 -14.24 -3.05
CA LEU A 89 22.64 -13.73 -1.84
C LEU A 89 23.66 -12.95 -1.00
N PRO A 90 23.35 -11.72 -0.57
CA PRO A 90 24.28 -10.95 0.24
C PRO A 90 24.54 -11.62 1.59
N GLY A 91 25.81 -11.62 2.02
CA GLY A 91 26.17 -11.96 3.40
C GLY A 91 25.56 -10.97 4.40
N GLN A 92 25.55 -11.33 5.68
CA GLN A 92 24.90 -10.53 6.73
C GLN A 92 25.40 -9.08 6.79
N GLN A 93 26.72 -8.86 6.67
CA GLN A 93 27.31 -7.51 6.69
C GLN A 93 26.92 -6.70 5.44
N ASP A 94 26.94 -7.33 4.27
CA ASP A 94 26.51 -6.69 3.02
C ASP A 94 25.03 -6.36 3.03
N LEU A 95 24.19 -7.24 3.60
CA LEU A 95 22.77 -7.01 3.76
C LEU A 95 22.50 -5.77 4.61
N LEU A 96 23.14 -5.65 5.79
CA LEU A 96 23.00 -4.47 6.65
C LEU A 96 23.45 -3.20 5.92
N ARG A 97 24.58 -3.27 5.20
CA ARG A 97 25.09 -2.16 4.38
C ARG A 97 24.13 -1.79 3.24
N LEU A 98 23.47 -2.77 2.62
CA LEU A 98 22.51 -2.52 1.55
C LEU A 98 21.22 -1.91 2.09
N LEU A 99 20.72 -2.37 3.24
CA LEU A 99 19.49 -1.83 3.86
C LEU A 99 19.65 -0.39 4.36
N THR A 100 20.88 0.08 4.62
CA THR A 100 21.15 1.49 4.94
C THR A 100 21.30 2.37 3.70
N GLN A 101 21.43 1.80 2.49
CA GLN A 101 21.52 2.58 1.26
C GLN A 101 20.14 3.07 0.83
N GLN A 102 20.00 4.39 0.66
CA GLN A 102 18.75 5.05 0.27
C GLN A 102 18.11 4.45 -1.00
N ARG A 103 18.94 4.10 -2.00
CA ARG A 103 18.51 3.49 -3.27
C ARG A 103 17.89 2.09 -3.14
N VAL A 104 18.19 1.38 -2.06
CA VAL A 104 17.65 0.05 -1.75
C VAL A 104 16.46 0.19 -0.81
N LEU A 105 16.59 1.04 0.20
CA LEU A 105 15.56 1.26 1.20
C LEU A 105 14.26 1.82 0.59
N GLN A 106 14.35 2.77 -0.34
CA GLN A 106 13.16 3.37 -0.94
C GLN A 106 12.28 2.34 -1.67
N PRO A 107 12.83 1.45 -2.51
CA PRO A 107 12.05 0.33 -3.05
C PRO A 107 11.52 -0.64 -1.98
N VAL A 108 12.32 -1.02 -0.97
CA VAL A 108 11.85 -1.90 0.12
C VAL A 108 10.59 -1.32 0.76
N LEU A 109 10.61 -0.02 1.07
CA LEU A 109 9.50 0.66 1.72
C LEU A 109 8.32 0.87 0.76
N ALA A 110 8.58 1.25 -0.50
CA ALA A 110 7.53 1.48 -1.50
C ALA A 110 6.73 0.22 -1.84
N TYR A 111 7.34 -0.97 -1.78
CA TYR A 111 6.66 -2.26 -1.96
C TYR A 111 6.02 -2.80 -0.67
N GLY A 112 6.12 -2.07 0.45
CA GLY A 112 5.57 -2.49 1.75
C GLY A 112 6.30 -3.65 2.41
N ILE A 113 7.55 -3.88 2.01
CA ILE A 113 8.40 -4.96 2.52
C ILE A 113 9.09 -4.54 3.83
N GLY A 114 9.28 -3.24 4.06
CA GLY A 114 9.91 -2.72 5.28
C GLY A 114 8.97 -1.90 6.16
N SER A 115 9.26 -1.90 7.47
CA SER A 115 8.76 -0.90 8.42
C SER A 115 9.74 0.27 8.53
N PHE A 116 9.30 1.35 9.20
CA PHE A 116 10.16 2.49 9.54
C PHE A 116 11.18 2.15 10.63
N SER A 117 10.89 1.15 11.46
CA SER A 117 11.83 0.54 12.40
C SER A 117 12.83 -0.36 11.65
N LEU A 118 13.84 0.24 11.01
CA LEU A 118 14.99 -0.51 10.50
C LEU A 118 15.59 -1.40 11.62
N PRO A 119 15.92 -2.70 11.39
CA PRO A 119 15.94 -3.46 10.14
C PRO A 119 14.84 -4.53 10.07
N GLN A 120 13.59 -4.18 10.40
CA GLN A 120 12.49 -5.13 10.34
C GLN A 120 11.88 -5.16 8.93
N LEU A 121 12.24 -6.19 8.17
CA LEU A 121 11.49 -6.57 6.97
C LEU A 121 10.23 -7.31 7.42
N THR A 122 9.07 -6.90 6.91
CA THR A 122 7.78 -7.50 7.25
C THR A 122 7.32 -8.38 6.10
N HIS A 123 6.88 -9.60 6.44
CA HIS A 123 6.27 -10.53 5.48
C HIS A 123 4.75 -10.38 5.38
N ASP A 124 4.18 -9.38 6.05
CA ASP A 124 2.75 -9.16 6.04
C ASP A 124 2.32 -8.52 4.71
N THR A 125 2.02 -9.40 3.77
CA THR A 125 1.48 -9.07 2.46
C THR A 125 0.00 -9.36 2.38
N ILE A 126 -0.64 -9.73 3.49
CA ILE A 126 -2.08 -9.98 3.51
C ILE A 126 -2.75 -8.63 3.26
N GLU A 127 -3.69 -8.61 2.33
CA GLU A 127 -4.47 -7.41 2.11
C GLU A 127 -5.57 -7.35 3.17
N PRO A 128 -5.84 -6.17 3.74
CA PRO A 128 -6.75 -6.02 4.88
C PRO A 128 -8.18 -6.36 4.48
N GLU A 129 -8.93 -6.89 5.44
CA GLU A 129 -10.38 -7.04 5.30
C GLU A 129 -11.06 -5.67 5.33
N GLU A 130 -12.25 -5.62 4.73
CA GLU A 130 -13.07 -4.42 4.61
C GLU A 130 -13.81 -4.15 5.92
N GLU A 131 -13.62 -2.97 6.51
CA GLU A 131 -14.35 -2.53 7.70
C GLU A 131 -15.25 -1.34 7.36
N ASN A 132 -16.54 -1.43 7.69
CA ASN A 132 -17.52 -0.39 7.40
C ASN A 132 -17.59 0.65 8.52
N ILE A 133 -17.44 1.93 8.17
CA ILE A 133 -17.53 3.07 9.08
C ILE A 133 -18.67 4.00 8.64
N ILE A 134 -19.67 4.16 9.50
CA ILE A 134 -20.79 5.07 9.27
C ILE A 134 -20.57 6.38 10.01
N LEU A 135 -20.46 7.48 9.28
CA LEU A 135 -20.30 8.83 9.82
C LEU A 135 -21.67 9.45 10.12
N THR A 136 -22.13 9.33 11.36
CA THR A 136 -23.39 9.91 11.84
C THR A 136 -23.20 11.33 12.38
N ASN A 137 -22.07 11.61 13.02
CA ASN A 137 -21.77 12.90 13.63
C ASN A 137 -21.37 13.96 12.59
N SER A 138 -21.53 15.24 12.94
CA SER A 138 -21.04 16.36 12.11
C SER A 138 -19.51 16.42 12.06
N MET A 139 -18.82 15.78 13.02
CA MET A 139 -17.38 15.62 13.03
C MET A 139 -17.04 14.20 13.47
N SER A 140 -16.23 13.51 12.66
CA SER A 140 -15.72 12.17 12.95
C SER A 140 -14.23 12.12 12.66
N THR A 141 -13.48 11.46 13.54
CA THR A 141 -12.03 11.30 13.40
C THR A 141 -11.69 9.82 13.26
N ILE A 142 -10.87 9.51 12.25
CA ILE A 142 -10.29 8.18 12.02
C ILE A 142 -8.78 8.32 12.18
N ILE A 143 -8.17 7.45 12.97
CA ILE A 143 -6.72 7.41 13.17
C ILE A 143 -6.18 6.16 12.50
N VAL A 144 -5.21 6.33 11.61
CA VAL A 144 -4.58 5.26 10.86
C VAL A 144 -3.10 5.20 11.23
N MET A 145 -2.67 4.08 11.78
CA MET A 145 -1.25 3.82 12.05
C MET A 145 -0.52 3.43 10.76
N ASN A 146 0.68 3.95 10.52
CA ASN A 146 1.45 3.70 9.29
C ASN A 146 1.86 2.23 9.06
N ASP A 147 1.97 1.42 10.11
CA ASP A 147 2.55 0.09 10.08
C ASP A 147 1.52 -1.03 9.87
N ILE A 148 0.23 -0.67 9.90
CA ILE A 148 -0.91 -1.56 9.75
C ILE A 148 -1.62 -1.23 8.44
N LYS A 149 -1.77 -2.23 7.57
CA LYS A 149 -2.68 -2.09 6.43
C LYS A 149 -4.12 -2.12 6.94
N VAL A 150 -4.92 -1.15 6.53
CA VAL A 150 -6.35 -1.07 6.85
C VAL A 150 -7.13 -0.65 5.62
N LEU A 151 -8.37 -1.10 5.53
CA LEU A 151 -9.31 -0.74 4.48
C LEU A 151 -10.66 -0.41 5.11
N TYR A 152 -11.03 0.86 5.07
CA TYR A 152 -12.31 1.34 5.57
C TYR A 152 -13.24 1.75 4.43
N MET A 153 -14.46 1.23 4.49
CA MET A 153 -15.59 1.66 3.67
C MET A 153 -16.37 2.72 4.45
N ILE A 154 -16.25 3.98 4.05
CA ILE A 154 -16.78 5.12 4.77
C ILE A 154 -18.09 5.56 4.14
N GLU A 155 -19.16 5.67 4.94
CA GLU A 155 -20.46 6.13 4.47
C GLU A 155 -20.99 7.28 5.33
N ALA A 156 -21.67 8.25 4.70
CA ALA A 156 -22.50 9.22 5.38
C ALA A 156 -23.77 9.49 4.58
N LYS A 157 -24.90 9.63 5.27
CA LYS A 157 -26.20 9.90 4.63
C LYS A 157 -26.56 11.37 4.69
N ASN A 158 -27.34 11.89 3.75
CA ASN A 158 -27.95 13.24 3.84
C ASN A 158 -26.94 14.38 4.18
N ILE A 159 -25.81 14.43 3.50
CA ILE A 159 -24.85 15.53 3.65
C ILE A 159 -25.18 16.67 2.68
N VAL A 160 -25.00 17.90 3.13
CA VAL A 160 -25.09 19.12 2.29
C VAL A 160 -23.76 19.84 2.18
N GLN A 161 -22.78 19.52 3.02
CA GLN A 161 -21.40 20.03 2.94
C GLN A 161 -20.46 18.94 3.44
N GLY A 162 -19.24 18.90 2.90
CA GLY A 162 -18.20 18.03 3.41
C GLY A 162 -16.82 18.66 3.33
N GLN A 163 -16.01 18.44 4.36
CA GLN A 163 -14.60 18.76 4.38
C GLN A 163 -13.84 17.60 5.02
N LEU A 164 -12.65 17.32 4.49
CA LEU A 164 -11.71 16.37 5.05
C LEU A 164 -10.42 17.11 5.39
N ALA A 165 -10.04 17.04 6.66
CA ALA A 165 -8.72 17.43 7.14
C ALA A 165 -7.89 16.17 7.40
N ILE A 166 -6.70 16.07 6.83
CA ILE A 166 -5.74 15.01 7.11
C ILE A 166 -4.53 15.65 7.76
N ARG A 167 -4.17 15.18 8.95
CA ARG A 167 -2.94 15.58 9.65
C ARG A 167 -2.01 14.38 9.79
N ILE A 168 -0.73 14.61 9.57
CA ILE A 168 0.32 13.63 9.76
C ILE A 168 0.94 13.90 11.13
N ASN A 169 0.73 12.98 12.06
CA ASN A 169 1.34 13.08 13.37
C ASN A 169 2.73 12.45 13.35
N THR A 170 3.77 13.28 13.51
CA THR A 170 5.17 12.86 13.66
C THR A 170 5.68 13.29 15.04
N GLU A 171 4.98 12.89 16.11
CA GLU A 171 5.26 13.37 17.47
C GLU A 171 6.69 13.07 17.96
N LEU A 172 7.41 12.08 17.41
CA LEU A 172 8.79 11.77 17.78
C LEU A 172 9.60 11.20 16.60
N PRO A 173 10.94 11.37 16.58
CA PRO A 173 11.83 10.79 15.56
C PRO A 173 11.83 9.24 15.54
N CYS A 174 11.27 8.59 16.57
CA CYS A 174 11.16 7.14 16.68
C CYS A 174 9.71 6.64 16.75
N SER A 175 8.69 7.52 16.72
CA SER A 175 7.30 7.07 16.67
C SER A 175 6.92 6.79 15.23
N ASN A 176 6.14 5.73 15.06
CA ASN A 176 5.48 5.42 13.82
C ASN A 176 4.53 6.58 13.46
N PRO A 177 4.72 7.31 12.33
CA PRO A 177 3.77 8.32 11.92
C PRO A 177 2.35 7.76 11.88
N SER A 178 1.38 8.58 12.25
CA SER A 178 -0.04 8.25 12.09
C SER A 178 -0.74 9.33 11.27
N TYR A 179 -1.81 8.93 10.60
CA TYR A 179 -2.68 9.82 9.86
C TYR A 179 -3.95 10.03 10.68
N ILE A 180 -4.25 11.28 10.98
CA ILE A 180 -5.48 11.69 11.66
C ILE A 180 -6.37 12.30 10.59
N LEU A 181 -7.42 11.57 10.20
CA LEU A 181 -8.40 12.00 9.21
C LEU A 181 -9.65 12.50 9.95
N THR A 182 -9.93 13.78 9.84
CA THR A 182 -11.12 14.41 10.42
C THR A 182 -12.10 14.78 9.31
N PHE A 183 -13.23 14.08 9.28
CA PHE A 183 -14.36 14.36 8.41
C PHE A 183 -15.28 15.33 9.12
N GLN A 184 -15.63 16.42 8.44
CA GLN A 184 -16.59 17.41 8.89
C GLN A 184 -17.72 17.45 7.88
N LEU A 185 -18.93 17.15 8.33
CA LEU A 185 -20.11 16.97 7.47
C LEU A 185 -21.24 17.89 7.92
N GLY A 186 -21.71 18.74 7.01
CA GLY A 186 -22.91 19.56 7.19
C GLY A 186 -24.14 18.76 6.78
N ARG A 187 -25.25 18.97 7.49
CA ARG A 187 -26.53 18.30 7.25
C ARG A 187 -27.66 19.32 7.08
N PRO A 188 -28.84 18.93 6.54
CA PRO A 188 -29.99 19.82 6.45
C PRO A 188 -30.31 20.50 7.78
N GLY A 189 -30.43 21.83 7.77
CA GLY A 189 -30.67 22.64 8.97
C GLY A 189 -29.45 22.87 9.88
N ILE A 190 -28.36 22.12 9.67
CA ILE A 190 -27.13 22.22 10.47
C ILE A 190 -25.90 22.27 9.52
N PRO A 191 -25.75 23.38 8.75
CA PRO A 191 -24.57 23.57 7.91
C PRO A 191 -23.32 23.81 8.78
N LEU A 192 -22.16 23.48 8.23
CA LEU A 192 -20.87 23.79 8.84
C LEU A 192 -20.63 25.31 8.78
N ARG A 193 -20.15 25.87 9.90
CA ARG A 193 -19.84 27.30 10.02
C ARG A 193 -18.35 27.50 10.20
N MET A 194 -17.61 27.45 9.10
CA MET A 194 -16.16 27.66 9.08
C MET A 194 -15.78 28.45 7.83
N GLU A 195 -14.71 29.23 7.88
CA GLU A 195 -14.28 30.04 6.73
C GLU A 195 -13.77 29.20 5.56
N THR A 196 -13.27 28.00 5.85
CA THR A 196 -12.63 27.12 4.86
C THR A 196 -13.62 26.19 4.15
N VAL A 197 -14.87 26.07 4.62
CA VAL A 197 -15.82 25.10 4.09
C VAL A 197 -16.50 25.63 2.82
N ALA A 198 -16.70 24.75 1.84
CA ALA A 198 -17.46 25.07 0.64
C ALA A 198 -18.94 25.38 0.98
N LEU A 199 -19.63 26.08 0.09
CA LEU A 199 -21.05 26.35 0.22
C LEU A 199 -21.87 25.04 0.28
N PRO A 200 -23.02 25.02 0.97
CA PRO A 200 -23.93 23.88 0.94
C PRO A 200 -24.42 23.56 -0.48
N TYR A 201 -24.58 22.27 -0.74
CA TYR A 201 -25.28 21.76 -1.90
C TYR A 201 -26.76 22.14 -1.84
N ASP A 202 -27.37 22.30 -3.02
CA ASP A 202 -28.81 22.63 -3.11
C ASP A 202 -29.69 21.51 -2.55
N GLU A 203 -29.28 20.25 -2.75
CA GLU A 203 -29.98 19.09 -2.19
C GLU A 203 -29.02 18.18 -1.43
N PRO A 204 -29.51 17.48 -0.37
CA PRO A 204 -28.71 16.52 0.36
C PRO A 204 -28.31 15.34 -0.53
N THR A 205 -27.11 14.82 -0.31
CA THR A 205 -26.61 13.61 -0.97
C THR A 205 -26.04 12.64 0.04
N ASP A 206 -26.01 11.37 -0.33
CA ASP A 206 -25.19 10.39 0.37
C ASP A 206 -23.73 10.55 -0.06
N PHE A 207 -22.83 10.13 0.82
CA PHE A 207 -21.38 10.17 0.65
C PHE A 207 -20.80 8.78 0.85
N THR A 208 -19.95 8.36 -0.06
CA THR A 208 -19.18 7.12 0.06
C THR A 208 -17.70 7.37 -0.24
N ALA A 209 -16.83 6.80 0.57
CA ALA A 209 -15.40 6.85 0.35
C ALA A 209 -14.71 5.53 0.74
N ILE A 210 -13.57 5.28 0.12
CA ILE A 210 -12.60 4.26 0.56
C ILE A 210 -11.45 4.96 1.26
N LEU A 211 -11.03 4.45 2.42
CA LEU A 211 -9.77 4.81 3.05
C LEU A 211 -8.88 3.57 3.13
N TYR A 212 -7.75 3.58 2.41
CA TYR A 212 -6.81 2.47 2.34
C TYR A 212 -5.43 2.92 2.81
N ASN A 213 -4.94 2.35 3.91
CA ASN A 213 -3.52 2.50 4.26
C ASN A 213 -2.66 1.50 3.49
N ALA A 214 -1.96 1.98 2.46
CA ALA A 214 -1.26 1.10 1.52
C ALA A 214 -0.02 0.44 2.15
N LYS A 215 0.62 1.13 3.10
CA LYS A 215 1.95 0.75 3.63
C LYS A 215 2.92 0.49 2.49
N GLY A 216 2.96 1.37 1.49
CA GLY A 216 3.69 1.18 0.23
C GLY A 216 2.79 0.77 -0.94
N ALA A 217 2.48 1.73 -1.81
CA ALA A 217 1.56 1.55 -2.93
C ALA A 217 2.21 0.95 -4.20
N ALA A 218 3.50 0.58 -4.17
CA ALA A 218 4.18 0.01 -5.34
C ALA A 218 3.81 -1.44 -5.59
N SER A 219 3.33 -2.16 -4.57
CA SER A 219 2.93 -3.56 -4.70
C SER A 219 1.80 -3.73 -5.72
N ILE A 220 1.92 -4.75 -6.56
CA ILE A 220 0.86 -5.15 -7.47
C ILE A 220 -0.35 -5.72 -6.71
N SER A 221 -0.13 -6.39 -5.57
CA SER A 221 -1.21 -6.96 -4.75
C SER A 221 -2.14 -5.86 -4.24
N PHE A 222 -1.55 -4.75 -3.75
CA PHE A 222 -2.28 -3.55 -3.35
C PHE A 222 -3.12 -2.99 -4.50
N LYS A 223 -2.52 -2.81 -5.68
CA LYS A 223 -3.22 -2.24 -6.85
C LYS A 223 -4.39 -3.10 -7.30
N ASN A 224 -4.18 -4.42 -7.38
CA ASN A 224 -5.21 -5.38 -7.76
C ASN A 224 -6.35 -5.41 -6.73
N HIS A 225 -6.00 -5.41 -5.44
CA HIS A 225 -6.99 -5.42 -4.37
C HIS A 225 -7.82 -4.14 -4.38
N LEU A 226 -7.17 -2.97 -4.40
CA LEU A 226 -7.86 -1.68 -4.50
C LEU A 226 -8.75 -1.62 -5.75
N GLN A 227 -8.28 -2.12 -6.90
CA GLN A 227 -9.10 -2.16 -8.11
C GLN A 227 -10.36 -3.03 -7.94
N SER A 228 -10.24 -4.20 -7.30
CA SER A 228 -11.40 -5.07 -7.01
C SER A 228 -12.42 -4.36 -6.11
N VAL A 229 -11.94 -3.75 -5.02
CA VAL A 229 -12.80 -3.02 -4.07
C VAL A 229 -13.47 -1.82 -4.75
N VAL A 230 -12.74 -1.05 -5.55
CA VAL A 230 -13.30 0.08 -6.32
C VAL A 230 -14.35 -0.39 -7.33
N GLN A 231 -14.13 -1.51 -8.01
CA GLN A 231 -15.12 -2.08 -8.93
C GLN A 231 -16.40 -2.53 -8.22
N GLN A 232 -16.26 -3.09 -7.02
CA GLN A 232 -17.38 -3.56 -6.20
C GLN A 232 -18.21 -2.42 -5.62
N TYR A 233 -17.55 -1.40 -5.04
CA TYR A 233 -18.24 -0.38 -4.23
C TYR A 233 -18.43 0.96 -4.95
N GLN A 234 -17.67 1.25 -6.01
CA GLN A 234 -17.75 2.49 -6.79
C GLN A 234 -17.82 3.77 -5.92
N PRO A 235 -16.87 3.99 -4.99
CA PRO A 235 -16.94 5.12 -4.06
C PRO A 235 -16.84 6.47 -4.77
N MET A 236 -17.32 7.54 -4.15
CA MET A 236 -17.17 8.90 -4.69
C MET A 236 -15.71 9.38 -4.58
N ILE A 237 -15.04 9.02 -3.49
CA ILE A 237 -13.67 9.42 -3.17
C ILE A 237 -12.85 8.20 -2.72
N ILE A 238 -11.59 8.14 -3.14
CA ILE A 238 -10.61 7.17 -2.66
C ILE A 238 -9.51 7.92 -1.95
N ILE A 239 -9.23 7.55 -0.70
CA ILE A 239 -8.20 8.11 0.16
C ILE A 239 -7.16 7.03 0.39
N ILE A 240 -5.92 7.29 0.00
CA ILE A 240 -4.82 6.33 0.15
C ILE A 240 -3.74 6.98 1.00
N THR A 241 -3.40 6.37 2.13
CA THR A 241 -2.34 6.83 3.03
C THR A 241 -1.12 5.92 2.98
N ASP A 242 0.02 6.42 3.46
CA ASP A 242 1.33 5.75 3.45
C ASP A 242 1.70 5.17 2.09
N THR A 243 1.53 5.98 1.04
CA THR A 243 1.76 5.54 -0.34
C THR A 243 3.24 5.32 -0.63
N ARG A 244 4.13 6.10 0.01
CA ARG A 244 5.60 6.08 -0.15
C ARG A 244 6.07 6.20 -1.60
N LEU A 245 5.21 6.77 -2.43
CA LEU A 245 5.38 6.97 -3.87
C LEU A 245 5.02 8.41 -4.22
N ARG A 246 5.52 8.88 -5.36
CA ARG A 246 5.31 10.25 -5.80
C ARG A 246 3.95 10.42 -6.48
N SER A 247 3.58 11.67 -6.75
CA SER A 247 2.36 12.01 -7.48
C SER A 247 2.25 11.35 -8.86
N THR A 248 3.37 11.11 -9.56
CA THR A 248 3.36 10.43 -10.86
C THR A 248 2.67 9.07 -10.83
N GLU A 249 2.88 8.29 -9.76
CA GLU A 249 2.26 7.00 -9.57
C GLU A 249 0.78 7.13 -9.18
N ALA A 250 0.41 8.21 -8.46
CA ALA A 250 -0.98 8.53 -8.15
C ALA A 250 -1.79 8.76 -9.44
N TYR A 251 -1.28 9.56 -10.38
CA TYR A 251 -1.94 9.81 -11.67
C TYR A 251 -2.08 8.54 -12.52
N GLN A 252 -1.07 7.67 -12.52
CA GLN A 252 -1.16 6.39 -13.22
C GLN A 252 -2.25 5.50 -12.62
N LEU A 253 -2.29 5.39 -11.29
CA LEU A 253 -3.31 4.60 -10.60
C LEU A 253 -4.71 5.18 -10.81
N ALA A 254 -4.86 6.49 -10.68
CA ALA A 254 -6.08 7.24 -10.97
C ALA A 254 -6.62 6.99 -12.38
N SER A 255 -5.74 6.99 -13.39
CA SER A 255 -6.10 6.67 -14.77
C SER A 255 -6.63 5.24 -14.93
N ILE A 256 -6.02 4.27 -14.24
CA ILE A 256 -6.46 2.86 -14.27
C ILE A 256 -7.84 2.72 -13.60
N LEU A 257 -8.03 3.37 -12.45
CA LEU A 257 -9.27 3.31 -11.68
C LEU A 257 -10.39 4.20 -12.26
N ARG A 258 -10.07 5.10 -13.20
CA ARG A 258 -10.98 6.11 -13.78
C ARG A 258 -11.45 7.17 -12.77
N TYR A 259 -10.53 7.62 -11.90
CA TYR A 259 -10.75 8.72 -10.94
C TYR A 259 -9.88 9.91 -11.35
N PRO A 260 -10.31 10.72 -12.35
CA PRO A 260 -9.42 11.64 -13.07
C PRO A 260 -8.90 12.81 -12.23
N GLN A 261 -9.57 13.15 -11.12
CA GLN A 261 -9.11 14.20 -10.23
C GLN A 261 -8.23 13.60 -9.14
N VAL A 262 -7.03 14.15 -9.00
CA VAL A 262 -6.00 13.68 -8.07
C VAL A 262 -5.50 14.86 -7.24
N VAL A 263 -5.51 14.70 -5.92
CA VAL A 263 -4.82 15.59 -4.97
C VAL A 263 -3.79 14.75 -4.22
N THR A 264 -2.56 15.24 -4.13
CA THR A 264 -1.46 14.49 -3.52
C THR A 264 -0.73 15.28 -2.46
N PHE A 265 -0.38 14.57 -1.39
CA PHE A 265 0.60 14.99 -0.42
C PHE A 265 1.84 14.12 -0.59
N GLU A 266 2.97 14.72 -0.97
CA GLU A 266 4.21 13.96 -1.24
C GLU A 266 4.79 13.36 0.06
N PRO A 267 5.39 12.16 0.01
CA PRO A 267 6.06 11.57 1.17
C PRO A 267 7.26 12.43 1.61
N MET A 268 7.45 12.54 2.93
CA MET A 268 8.64 13.14 3.52
C MET A 268 9.72 12.07 3.67
N GLY A 269 10.74 12.14 2.81
CA GLY A 269 11.81 11.14 2.77
C GLY A 269 11.31 9.79 2.26
N HIS A 270 11.15 8.82 3.17
CA HIS A 270 10.65 7.48 2.84
C HIS A 270 9.29 7.15 3.47
N SER A 271 8.74 8.12 4.20
CA SER A 271 7.54 7.96 5.02
C SER A 271 6.46 8.87 4.49
N GLY A 272 5.20 8.47 4.64
CA GLY A 272 4.12 9.35 4.24
C GLY A 272 3.58 9.04 2.86
N GLY A 273 3.05 10.10 2.25
CA GLY A 273 2.37 10.03 0.97
C GLY A 273 0.88 9.85 1.20
N ILE A 274 0.09 10.80 0.70
CA ILE A 274 -1.37 10.72 0.70
C ILE A 274 -1.84 10.98 -0.72
N TRP A 275 -2.72 10.12 -1.23
CA TRP A 275 -3.41 10.34 -2.50
C TRP A 275 -4.90 10.42 -2.25
N LEU A 276 -5.54 11.45 -2.79
CA LEU A 276 -6.99 11.60 -2.86
C LEU A 276 -7.40 11.53 -4.32
N LEU A 277 -8.22 10.55 -4.66
CA LEU A 277 -8.74 10.36 -6.01
C LEU A 277 -10.24 10.60 -5.98
N SER A 278 -10.79 11.32 -6.95
CA SER A 278 -12.23 11.58 -7.01
C SER A 278 -12.83 11.23 -8.36
N ASN A 279 -14.04 10.63 -8.30
CA ASN A 279 -14.87 10.39 -9.46
C ASN A 279 -15.67 11.66 -9.75
N LEU A 280 -15.21 12.43 -10.74
CA LEU A 280 -15.83 13.69 -11.18
C LEU A 280 -17.28 13.56 -11.66
N MET A 281 -17.83 12.35 -11.82
CA MET A 281 -19.26 12.16 -12.06
C MET A 281 -20.11 12.28 -10.79
N THR A 282 -19.49 12.26 -9.62
CA THR A 282 -20.18 12.17 -8.32
C THR A 282 -19.70 13.22 -7.32
N ALA A 283 -18.41 13.54 -7.33
CA ALA A 283 -17.81 14.51 -6.43
C ALA A 283 -16.58 15.15 -7.08
N SER A 284 -16.25 16.36 -6.62
CA SER A 284 -14.99 17.04 -6.90
C SER A 284 -14.33 17.44 -5.58
N LEU A 285 -13.00 17.52 -5.59
CA LEU A 285 -12.16 17.93 -4.49
C LEU A 285 -11.64 19.34 -4.74
N GLN A 286 -11.79 20.21 -3.75
CA GLN A 286 -11.12 21.51 -3.73
C GLN A 286 -10.12 21.54 -2.60
N GLN A 287 -8.83 21.58 -2.93
CA GLN A 287 -7.79 21.78 -1.95
C GLN A 287 -7.83 23.21 -1.40
N VAL A 288 -7.94 23.34 -0.08
CA VAL A 288 -8.04 24.61 0.63
C VAL A 288 -6.71 24.98 1.27
N ILE A 289 -6.11 24.02 1.99
CA ILE A 289 -4.84 24.21 2.72
C ILE A 289 -3.96 22.99 2.46
N GLN A 290 -2.67 23.22 2.26
CA GLN A 290 -1.63 22.20 2.27
C GLN A 290 -0.36 22.77 2.92
N THR A 291 0.02 22.20 4.06
CA THR A 291 1.26 22.51 4.79
C THR A 291 2.21 21.30 4.73
N HIS A 292 3.23 21.25 5.58
CA HIS A 292 4.17 20.13 5.67
C HIS A 292 3.61 18.92 6.47
N ASP A 293 2.53 19.12 7.21
CA ASP A 293 1.92 18.15 8.12
C ASP A 293 0.39 18.06 8.00
N GLN A 294 -0.24 18.92 7.20
CA GLN A 294 -1.68 19.00 7.08
C GLN A 294 -2.13 19.22 5.63
N MET A 295 -3.26 18.60 5.29
CA MET A 295 -4.02 18.85 4.07
C MET A 295 -5.50 19.03 4.41
N ILE A 296 -6.15 20.03 3.85
CA ILE A 296 -7.60 20.24 3.96
C ILE A 296 -8.20 20.32 2.56
N VAL A 297 -9.21 19.49 2.32
CA VAL A 297 -9.97 19.46 1.07
C VAL A 297 -11.47 19.59 1.34
N ASN A 298 -12.16 20.39 0.55
CA ASN A 298 -13.62 20.41 0.50
C ASN A 298 -14.12 19.37 -0.49
N PHE A 299 -15.28 18.81 -0.18
CA PHE A 299 -16.07 18.03 -1.12
C PHE A 299 -17.03 18.97 -1.83
N LEU A 300 -17.00 18.93 -3.16
CA LEU A 300 -17.91 19.66 -4.03
C LEU A 300 -18.82 18.65 -4.72
N ARG A 301 -20.11 18.97 -4.83
CA ARG A 301 -21.02 18.23 -5.68
C ARG A 301 -20.82 18.68 -7.13
N VAL A 302 -20.77 17.71 -8.05
CA VAL A 302 -20.70 17.95 -9.50
C VAL A 302 -22.10 17.89 -10.10
#